data_AF-A0A932U3Y4-F1
#
_entry.id   AF-A0A932U3Y4-F1
#
_cell.length_a   1.000
_cell.length_b   1.000
_cell.length_c   1.000
_cell.angle_alpha   90.00
_cell.angle_beta   90.00
_cell.angle_gamma   90.00
#
_symmetry.space_group_name_H-M   'P 1'
#
loop_
_entity.id
_entity.type
_entity.pdbx_description
1 polymer ?
#
loop_
_entity_poly.entity_id
_entity_poly.type
_entity_poly.pdbx_seq_one_letter_code
_entity_poly.pdbx_strand_id
1 'polypeptide(L)'
;MNYLRCIQSKAYIQFGDEPVRDEPLASLTTGYIYKALHPTADEQRLGEVRVIDNEGEDYLYPADYFEIVLFNGEKEATERATVHLDPVTKGILRAEAIAAKKSVSALLRAWIDERLDLPTAQ
;
A
#
# COMPACT_ATOMS: atom_id res chain seq x y z
N MET A 1 11.04 1.66 0.45
CA MET A 1 9.87 0.84 0.14
C MET A 1 8.87 1.71 -0.61
N ASN A 2 8.26 1.21 -1.69
CA ASN A 2 7.39 2.04 -2.53
C ASN A 2 5.93 1.61 -2.39
N TYR A 3 5.04 2.57 -2.15
CA TYR A 3 3.60 2.35 -2.22
C TYR A 3 3.07 2.91 -3.53
N LEU A 4 2.22 2.14 -4.19
CA LEU A 4 1.72 2.45 -5.52
C LEU A 4 0.19 2.39 -5.50
N ARG A 5 -0.48 3.39 -6.06
CA ARG A 5 -1.93 3.33 -6.27
C ARG A 5 -2.21 2.77 -7.64
N CYS A 6 -3.02 1.72 -7.70
CA CYS A 6 -3.50 1.14 -8.96
C CYS A 6 -4.47 2.13 -9.63
N ILE A 7 -4.19 2.52 -10.87
CA ILE A 7 -5.03 3.39 -11.71
C ILE A 7 -5.63 2.62 -12.89
N GLN A 8 -5.13 1.42 -13.18
CA GLN A 8 -5.62 0.53 -14.22
C GLN A 8 -5.39 -0.94 -13.82
N SER A 9 -6.32 -1.82 -14.18
CA SER A 9 -6.19 -3.27 -13.92
C SER A 9 -6.57 -4.14 -15.13
N LYS A 10 -6.31 -3.70 -16.36
CA LYS A 10 -6.65 -4.49 -17.57
C LYS A 10 -5.76 -5.72 -17.73
N ALA A 11 -6.23 -6.80 -18.33
CA ALA A 11 -5.34 -7.91 -18.66
C ALA A 11 -4.28 -7.47 -19.68
N TYR A 12 -3.02 -7.84 -19.43
CA TYR A 12 -1.87 -7.55 -20.30
C TYR A 12 -1.07 -8.80 -20.67
N ILE A 13 -1.38 -9.95 -20.07
CA ILE A 13 -0.78 -11.24 -20.41
C ILE A 13 -1.60 -11.86 -21.53
N GLN A 14 -0.97 -12.09 -22.68
CA GLN A 14 -1.54 -12.79 -23.82
C GLN A 14 -0.82 -14.13 -24.00
N PHE A 15 -1.58 -15.24 -24.04
CA PHE A 15 -1.03 -16.56 -24.32
C PHE A 15 -1.26 -16.92 -25.79
N GLY A 16 -0.20 -16.90 -26.60
CA GLY A 16 -0.26 -17.31 -28.01
C GLY A 16 -1.29 -16.51 -28.81
N ASP A 17 -2.15 -17.21 -29.56
CA ASP A 17 -3.20 -16.62 -30.41
C ASP A 17 -4.51 -16.32 -29.64
N GLU A 18 -4.52 -16.38 -28.30
CA GLU A 18 -5.71 -16.01 -27.55
C GLU A 18 -6.02 -14.50 -27.73
N PRO A 19 -7.30 -14.12 -27.88
CA PRO A 19 -7.68 -12.72 -27.88
C PRO A 19 -7.32 -12.09 -26.53
N VAL A 20 -6.83 -10.85 -26.57
CA VAL A 20 -6.60 -10.06 -25.36
C VAL A 20 -7.91 -10.02 -24.57
N ARG A 21 -7.89 -10.54 -23.35
CA ARG A 21 -9.05 -10.50 -22.46
C ARG A 21 -9.23 -9.05 -22.01
N ASP A 22 -10.37 -8.45 -22.30
CA ASP A 22 -10.71 -7.09 -21.82
C ASP A 22 -11.29 -7.13 -20.38
N GLU A 23 -11.07 -8.23 -19.67
CA GLU A 23 -11.49 -8.40 -18.29
C GLU A 23 -10.45 -7.81 -17.34
N PRO A 24 -10.88 -7.17 -16.24
CA PRO A 24 -9.96 -6.73 -15.20
C PRO A 24 -9.22 -7.92 -14.58
N LEU A 25 -7.95 -7.73 -14.24
CA LEU A 25 -7.18 -8.63 -13.41
C LEU A 25 -7.83 -8.71 -12.04
N ALA A 26 -8.27 -9.91 -11.66
CA ALA A 26 -8.90 -10.15 -10.35
C ALA A 26 -7.95 -9.80 -9.18
N SER A 27 -6.64 -9.88 -9.40
CA SER A 27 -5.60 -9.59 -8.41
C SER A 27 -5.35 -8.10 -8.16
N LEU A 28 -5.87 -7.19 -9.00
CA LEU A 28 -5.72 -5.75 -8.83
C LEU A 28 -7.06 -5.01 -8.83
N THR A 29 -7.24 -4.14 -7.85
CA THR A 29 -8.40 -3.28 -7.68
C THR A 29 -7.98 -1.83 -7.95
N THR A 30 -8.61 -1.19 -8.94
CA THR A 30 -8.37 0.23 -9.23
C THR A 30 -8.72 1.10 -8.01
N GLY A 31 -7.85 2.05 -7.69
CA GLY A 31 -7.94 2.94 -6.53
C GLY A 31 -7.26 2.40 -5.27
N TYR A 32 -6.92 1.11 -5.20
CA TYR A 32 -6.25 0.53 -4.03
C TYR A 32 -4.76 0.87 -4.03
N ILE A 33 -4.20 0.94 -2.82
CA ILE A 33 -2.77 1.17 -2.61
C ILE A 33 -2.11 -0.19 -2.33
N TYR A 34 -1.07 -0.49 -3.10
CA TYR A 34 -0.30 -1.71 -3.02
C TYR A 34 1.14 -1.44 -2.60
N LYS A 35 1.78 -2.46 -2.02
CA LYS A 35 3.21 -2.45 -1.72
C LYS A 35 3.97 -2.94 -2.94
N ALA A 36 4.97 -2.17 -3.38
CA ALA A 36 5.89 -2.55 -4.43
C ALA A 36 7.27 -2.90 -3.87
N LEU A 37 7.89 -3.93 -4.45
CA LEU A 37 9.28 -4.28 -4.20
C LEU A 37 10.20 -3.40 -5.06
N HIS A 38 11.47 -3.32 -4.65
CA HIS A 38 12.47 -2.58 -5.44
C HIS A 38 12.66 -3.30 -6.78
N PRO A 39 12.43 -2.62 -7.91
CA PRO A 39 12.55 -3.26 -9.20
C PRO A 39 14.02 -3.51 -9.55
N THR A 40 14.31 -4.68 -10.09
CA THR A 40 15.61 -5.03 -10.66
C THR A 40 15.90 -4.19 -11.91
N ALA A 41 17.14 -4.22 -12.39
CA ALA A 41 17.52 -3.50 -13.61
C ALA A 41 16.73 -3.97 -14.84
N ASP A 42 16.41 -5.26 -14.92
CA ASP A 42 15.61 -5.80 -16.01
C ASP A 42 14.14 -5.39 -15.93
N GLU A 43 13.54 -5.44 -14.74
CA GLU A 43 12.15 -4.99 -14.54
C GLU A 43 12.01 -3.50 -14.89
N GLN A 44 12.97 -2.65 -14.48
CA GLN A 44 13.00 -1.24 -14.87
C GLN A 44 13.12 -1.06 -16.40
N ARG A 45 14.01 -1.84 -17.04
CA ARG A 45 14.20 -1.80 -18.49
C ARG A 45 12.96 -2.23 -19.26
N LEU A 46 12.20 -3.17 -18.72
CA LEU A 46 10.96 -3.70 -19.31
C LEU A 46 9.73 -2.86 -18.95
N GLY A 47 9.87 -1.85 -18.08
CA GLY A 47 8.75 -1.03 -17.63
C GLY A 47 7.79 -1.80 -16.71
N GLU A 48 8.31 -2.75 -15.94
CA GLU A 48 7.55 -3.59 -15.03
C GLU A 48 7.82 -3.22 -13.57
N VAL A 49 6.84 -3.49 -12.73
CA VAL A 49 6.94 -3.33 -11.28
C VAL A 49 6.39 -4.54 -10.57
N ARG A 50 7.13 -4.99 -9.56
CA ARG A 50 6.76 -6.12 -8.71
C ARG A 50 5.90 -5.64 -7.55
N VAL A 51 4.66 -6.12 -7.49
CA VAL A 51 3.63 -5.66 -6.55
C VAL A 51 3.10 -6.85 -5.76
N ILE A 52 2.93 -6.66 -4.45
CA ILE A 52 2.19 -7.60 -3.60
C ILE A 52 0.70 -7.34 -3.82
N ASP A 53 0.00 -8.27 -4.45
CA ASP A 53 -1.38 -8.09 -4.95
C ASP A 53 -2.48 -8.37 -3.89
N ASN A 54 -3.74 -8.47 -4.32
CA ASN A 54 -4.87 -8.78 -3.44
C ASN A 54 -4.81 -10.17 -2.79
N GLU A 55 -4.03 -11.10 -3.37
CA GLU A 55 -3.84 -12.46 -2.87
C GLU A 55 -2.65 -12.55 -1.91
N GLY A 56 -1.82 -11.49 -1.85
CA GLY A 56 -0.63 -11.43 -1.02
C GLY A 56 0.63 -11.95 -1.70
N GLU A 57 0.56 -12.21 -3.00
CA GLU A 57 1.64 -12.77 -3.81
C GLU A 57 2.38 -11.66 -4.59
N ASP A 58 3.66 -11.86 -4.92
CA ASP A 58 4.48 -10.88 -5.62
C ASP A 58 4.53 -11.10 -7.15
N TYR A 59 3.69 -10.38 -7.89
CA TYR A 59 3.63 -10.47 -9.35
C TYR A 59 4.19 -9.23 -10.05
N LEU A 60 4.61 -9.41 -11.30
CA LEU A 60 5.06 -8.34 -12.18
C LEU A 60 3.91 -7.76 -12.97
N TYR A 61 3.73 -6.45 -12.89
CA TYR A 61 2.71 -5.70 -13.62
C TYR A 61 3.36 -4.56 -14.42
N PRO A 62 2.69 -4.07 -15.48
CA PRO A 62 3.13 -2.85 -16.16
C PRO A 62 3.20 -1.67 -15.19
N ALA A 63 4.30 -0.92 -15.21
CA ALA A 63 4.50 0.20 -14.29
C ALA A 63 3.48 1.34 -14.51
N ASP A 64 2.95 1.48 -15.72
CA ASP A 64 1.94 2.47 -16.08
C ASP A 64 0.54 2.16 -15.51
N TYR A 65 0.35 1.00 -14.87
CA TYR A 65 -0.87 0.68 -14.13
C TYR A 65 -0.95 1.41 -12.79
N PHE A 66 0.13 2.09 -12.40
CA PHE A 66 0.28 2.63 -11.07
C PHE A 66 0.77 4.08 -11.06
N GLU A 67 0.37 4.80 -10.02
CA GLU A 67 0.97 6.07 -9.61
C GLU A 67 1.71 5.92 -8.27
N ILE A 68 2.79 6.66 -8.10
CA ILE A 68 3.54 6.66 -6.83
C ILE A 68 2.71 7.35 -5.76
N VAL A 69 2.51 6.68 -4.63
CA VAL A 69 1.89 7.28 -3.45
C VAL A 69 2.97 8.02 -2.67
N LEU A 70 2.87 9.34 -2.67
CA LEU A 70 3.65 10.21 -1.79
C LEU A 70 2.88 10.38 -0.48
N PHE A 71 3.52 10.03 0.63
CA PHE A 71 2.94 10.28 1.95
C PHE A 71 3.40 11.65 2.44
N ASN A 72 2.60 12.67 2.18
CA ASN A 72 2.75 13.95 2.85
C ASN A 72 1.80 13.97 4.05
N GLY A 73 2.34 13.79 5.26
CA GLY A 73 1.60 13.87 6.53
C GLY A 73 0.95 15.23 6.83
N GLU A 74 0.91 16.12 5.84
CA GLU A 74 0.35 17.47 5.86
C GLU A 74 -1.16 17.51 5.63
N LYS A 75 -1.75 16.44 5.06
CA LYS A 75 -3.20 16.39 4.84
C LYS A 75 -3.93 15.98 6.13
N GLU A 76 -5.06 16.63 6.40
CA GLU A 76 -5.94 16.23 7.50
C GLU A 76 -6.38 14.78 7.32
N ALA A 77 -6.23 13.96 8.37
CA ALA A 77 -6.67 12.58 8.37
C ALA A 77 -8.21 12.53 8.45
N THR A 78 -8.88 12.42 7.31
CA THR A 78 -10.35 12.35 7.19
C THR A 78 -10.90 10.93 7.32
N GLU A 79 -10.09 9.93 6.99
CA GLU A 79 -10.47 8.52 7.02
C GLU A 79 -10.37 7.92 8.43
N ARG A 80 -11.21 6.91 8.71
CA ARG A 80 -11.26 6.24 10.02
C ARG A 80 -11.00 4.74 9.88
N ALA A 81 -10.17 4.22 10.77
CA ALA A 81 -9.98 2.78 10.97
C ALA A 81 -10.50 2.37 12.35
N THR A 82 -11.26 1.27 12.42
CA THR A 82 -11.73 0.67 13.68
C THR A 82 -10.99 -0.63 13.90
N VAL A 83 -10.39 -0.79 15.09
CA VAL A 83 -9.62 -1.99 15.47
C VAL A 83 -10.22 -2.60 16.72
N HIS A 84 -10.44 -3.91 16.72
CA HIS A 84 -10.82 -4.66 17.89
C HIS A 84 -9.56 -5.12 18.63
N LEU A 85 -9.47 -4.78 19.92
CA LEU A 85 -8.36 -5.14 20.79
C LEU A 85 -8.91 -5.90 22.00
N ASP A 86 -8.16 -6.88 22.48
CA ASP A 86 -8.45 -7.47 23.77
C ASP A 86 -8.27 -6.43 24.90
N PRO A 87 -8.87 -6.67 26.09
CA PRO A 87 -8.82 -5.71 27.18
C PRO A 87 -7.40 -5.34 27.65
N VAL A 88 -6.45 -6.28 27.60
CA VAL A 88 -5.07 -6.06 28.06
C VAL A 88 -4.34 -5.14 27.09
N THR A 89 -4.40 -5.44 25.80
CA THR A 89 -3.78 -4.60 24.76
C THR A 89 -4.35 -3.19 24.78
N LYS A 90 -5.68 -3.03 24.95
CA LYS A 90 -6.32 -1.72 25.10
C LYS A 90 -5.83 -0.96 26.33
N GLY A 91 -5.65 -1.66 27.45
CA GLY A 91 -5.12 -1.09 28.69
C GLY A 91 -3.69 -0.57 28.55
N ILE A 92 -2.81 -1.37 27.93
CA ILE A 92 -1.41 -1.00 27.63
C ILE A 92 -1.37 0.23 26.72
N LEU A 93 -2.09 0.20 25.60
CA LEU A 93 -2.14 1.33 24.66
C LEU A 93 -2.57 2.65 25.34
N ARG A 94 -3.54 2.58 26.26
CA ARG A 94 -3.94 3.74 27.06
C ARG A 94 -2.82 4.22 27.99
N ALA A 95 -2.12 3.32 28.67
CA ALA A 95 -1.04 3.68 29.58
C ALA A 95 0.13 4.35 28.83
N GLU A 96 0.53 3.81 27.69
CA GLU A 96 1.55 4.38 26.81
C GLU A 96 1.17 5.79 26.31
N ALA A 97 -0.10 5.98 25.91
CA ALA A 97 -0.58 7.29 25.47
C ALA A 97 -0.48 8.35 26.58
N ILE A 98 -0.83 7.97 27.82
CA ILE A 98 -0.71 8.85 28.99
C ILE A 98 0.77 9.18 29.26
N ALA A 99 1.66 8.19 29.25
CA ALA A 99 3.09 8.38 29.47
C ALA A 99 3.71 9.32 28.41
N ALA A 100 3.29 9.19 27.16
CA ALA A 100 3.72 10.03 26.04
C ALA A 100 3.03 11.41 25.99
N LYS A 101 2.09 11.71 26.90
CA LYS A 101 1.25 12.93 26.90
C LYS A 101 0.50 13.14 25.56
N LYS A 102 0.05 12.05 24.94
CA LYS A 102 -0.68 12.04 23.67
C LYS A 102 -2.09 11.46 23.87
N SER A 103 -2.99 11.75 22.94
CA SER A 103 -4.20 10.94 22.81
C SER A 103 -3.84 9.55 22.27
N VAL A 104 -4.67 8.54 22.53
CA VAL A 104 -4.48 7.18 21.99
C VAL A 104 -4.35 7.20 20.46
N SER A 105 -5.17 7.99 19.78
CA SER A 105 -5.11 8.11 18.31
C SER A 105 -3.86 8.83 17.81
N ALA A 106 -3.35 9.83 18.54
CA ALA A 106 -2.10 10.51 18.19
C ALA A 106 -0.88 9.61 18.42
N LEU A 107 -0.88 8.80 19.48
CA LEU A 107 0.17 7.80 19.69
C LEU A 107 0.15 6.72 18.59
N LEU A 108 -1.03 6.16 18.29
CA LEU A 108 -1.17 5.14 17.26
C LEU A 108 -0.73 5.65 15.88
N ARG A 109 -1.10 6.89 15.52
CA ARG A 109 -0.62 7.53 14.28
C ARG A 109 0.90 7.65 14.23
N ALA A 110 1.54 8.04 15.34
CA ALA A 110 3.00 8.10 15.42
C ALA A 110 3.64 6.71 15.24
N TRP A 111 3.10 5.67 15.87
CA TRP A 111 3.61 4.30 15.70
C TRP A 111 3.40 3.75 14.28
N ILE A 112 2.30 4.12 13.62
CA ILE A 112 2.08 3.78 12.20
C ILE A 112 3.15 4.43 11.35
N ASP A 113 3.41 5.73 11.57
CA ASP A 113 4.45 6.49 10.85
C ASP A 113 5.86 5.90 11.08
N GLU A 114 6.17 5.47 12.30
CA GLU A 114 7.44 4.81 12.63
C GLU A 114 7.61 3.42 12.00
N ARG A 115 6.51 2.69 11.77
CA ARG A 115 6.54 1.30 11.29
C ARG A 115 6.40 1.16 9.78
N LEU A 116 5.74 2.11 9.14
CA LEU A 116 5.62 2.14 7.69
C LEU A 116 6.81 2.90 7.12
N ASP A 117 7.52 2.30 6.17
CA ASP A 117 8.59 2.97 5.39
C ASP A 117 7.96 3.95 4.39
N LEU A 118 7.32 5.00 4.92
CA LEU A 118 6.60 5.99 4.11
C LEU A 118 7.60 6.92 3.44
N PRO A 119 7.58 7.05 2.10
CA PRO A 119 8.46 7.99 1.42
C PRO A 119 8.10 9.41 1.85
N THR A 120 9.05 10.08 2.50
CA THR A 120 8.95 11.50 2.84
C THR A 120 9.18 12.31 1.57
N ALA A 121 8.26 13.22 1.24
CA ALA A 121 8.51 14.19 0.18
C ALA A 121 9.70 15.08 0.61
N GLN A 122 10.73 15.19 -0.25
CA GLN A 122 11.79 16.19 -0.13
C GLN A 122 11.29 17.56 -0.56
#